data_AF-I2C7J5-F1
#
_entry.id   AF-I2C7J5-F1
#
_cell.length_a   1.000
_cell.length_b   1.000
_cell.length_c   1.000
_cell.angle_alpha   90.00
_cell.angle_beta   90.00
_cell.angle_gamma   90.00
#
_symmetry.space_group_name_H-M   'P 1'
#
loop_
_entity.id
_entity.type
_entity.pdbx_description
1 polymer ?
#
loop_
_entity_poly.entity_id
_entity_poly.type
_entity_poly.pdbx_seq_one_letter_code
_entity_poly.pdbx_strand_id
1 'polypeptide(L)'
;MGLLTKSAAAFGAALLLLAPSAYAAEPLQGKTIYIDAGHGGEDSGAGGNGLLEKNINLAVSNKVIAKLETEGAKPVASRTDDTFLRLDERVAKASASQSDLFVSLHTNSAVSTASGTETYFNSTYEGADSERLASDIQQQLVTSLGMKDRGVKEAPFYVITYSKMPSVLAELGFITNPPRCGQAEKR
;
A
#
# COMPACT_ATOMS: atom_id res chain seq x y z
N MET A 1 79.35 32.03 -9.05
CA MET A 1 79.71 30.94 -8.14
C MET A 1 78.81 31.05 -6.91
N GLY A 2 77.97 30.03 -6.65
CA GLY A 2 77.09 29.88 -5.46
C GLY A 2 75.81 30.73 -5.47
N LEU A 3 74.64 30.31 -4.99
CA LEU A 3 74.14 29.02 -4.49
C LEU A 3 72.60 29.15 -4.45
N LEU A 4 71.87 28.04 -4.70
CA LEU A 4 70.42 27.94 -4.57
C LEU A 4 69.93 28.25 -3.14
N THR A 5 68.76 28.87 -2.99
CA THR A 5 67.84 28.56 -1.88
C THR A 5 66.40 28.47 -2.40
N LYS A 6 65.77 27.34 -2.04
CA LYS A 6 64.36 27.02 -2.26
C LYS A 6 63.54 27.72 -1.16
N SER A 7 62.35 28.20 -1.50
CA SER A 7 61.26 28.31 -0.52
C SER A 7 59.97 27.87 -1.17
N ALA A 8 59.47 26.73 -0.69
CA ALA A 8 58.14 26.23 -0.93
C ALA A 8 57.20 26.96 0.03
N ALA A 9 56.16 27.59 -0.50
CA ALA A 9 54.97 27.94 0.25
C ALA A 9 53.82 27.10 -0.28
N ALA A 10 53.46 26.07 0.49
CA ALA A 10 52.14 25.45 0.42
C ALA A 10 51.10 26.44 0.96
N PHE A 11 49.88 26.42 0.41
CA PHE A 11 48.60 26.31 1.12
C PHE A 11 47.47 26.74 0.20
N GLY A 12 46.46 25.87 0.04
CA GLY A 12 45.23 26.19 -0.68
C GLY A 12 44.67 25.05 -1.51
N ALA A 13 44.68 23.81 -0.99
CA ALA A 13 43.76 22.81 -1.50
C ALA A 13 42.35 23.27 -1.12
N ALA A 14 41.63 23.88 -2.06
CA ALA A 14 40.20 24.05 -1.95
C ALA A 14 39.58 22.65 -1.86
N LEU A 15 39.20 22.27 -0.64
CA LEU A 15 38.38 21.10 -0.39
C LEU A 15 37.01 21.40 -0.99
N LEU A 16 36.82 21.06 -2.26
CA LEU A 16 35.53 21.03 -2.91
C LEU A 16 34.74 19.90 -2.23
N LEU A 17 34.01 20.25 -1.18
CA LEU A 17 33.10 19.36 -0.48
C LEU A 17 32.09 18.80 -1.51
N LEU A 18 31.91 17.49 -1.41
CA LEU A 18 31.15 16.63 -2.29
C LEU A 18 29.76 17.19 -2.64
N ALA A 19 29.35 16.91 -3.88
CA ALA A 19 28.08 17.27 -4.48
C ALA A 19 26.88 17.06 -3.55
N PRO A 20 25.79 17.85 -3.67
CA PRO A 20 24.51 17.40 -3.16
C PRO A 20 24.19 16.08 -3.86
N SER A 21 24.22 14.99 -3.10
CA SER A 21 23.56 13.76 -3.51
C SER A 21 22.16 14.17 -3.93
N ALA A 22 21.81 13.94 -5.19
CA ALA A 22 20.42 13.94 -5.60
C ALA A 22 19.74 12.90 -4.71
N TYR A 23 19.06 13.36 -3.66
CA TYR A 23 17.97 12.58 -3.10
C TYR A 23 17.08 12.32 -4.31
N ALA A 24 17.09 11.09 -4.83
CA ALA A 24 16.07 10.67 -5.77
C ALA A 24 14.75 11.06 -5.12
N ALA A 25 13.95 11.89 -5.78
CA ALA A 25 12.65 12.27 -5.23
C ALA A 25 11.93 10.98 -4.87
N GLU A 26 11.59 10.81 -3.60
CA GLU A 26 10.84 9.65 -3.15
C GLU A 26 9.60 9.53 -4.05
N PRO A 27 9.34 8.35 -4.66
CA PRO A 27 8.43 8.25 -5.80
C PRO A 27 6.99 8.66 -5.45
N LEU A 28 6.64 8.69 -4.16
CA LEU A 28 5.32 9.08 -3.67
C LEU A 28 5.34 10.39 -2.87
N GLN A 29 6.42 11.18 -2.96
CA GLN A 29 6.59 12.42 -2.20
C GLN A 29 5.35 13.32 -2.32
N GLY A 30 4.70 13.56 -1.17
CA GLY A 30 3.56 14.48 -1.06
C GLY A 30 2.21 13.90 -1.48
N LYS A 31 2.13 12.63 -1.90
CA LYS A 31 0.87 11.94 -2.19
C LYS A 31 0.17 11.50 -0.91
N THR A 32 -1.12 11.79 -0.78
CA THR A 32 -1.95 11.36 0.33
C THR A 32 -2.71 10.10 -0.07
N ILE A 33 -2.53 8.99 0.64
CA ILE A 33 -3.11 7.70 0.25
C ILE A 33 -3.96 7.18 1.41
N TYR A 34 -5.26 7.01 1.19
CA TYR A 34 -6.15 6.47 2.21
C TYR A 34 -6.09 4.94 2.21
N ILE A 35 -5.72 4.34 3.34
CA ILE A 35 -5.66 2.89 3.54
C ILE A 35 -6.81 2.47 4.45
N ASP A 36 -7.74 1.73 3.87
CA ASP A 36 -8.91 1.20 4.53
C ASP A 36 -8.68 -0.27 4.95
N ALA A 37 -8.66 -0.53 6.26
CA ALA A 37 -8.59 -1.89 6.79
C ALA A 37 -10.02 -2.39 7.00
N GLY A 38 -10.49 -3.28 6.11
CA GLY A 38 -11.85 -3.82 6.16
C GLY A 38 -12.22 -4.38 7.54
N HIS A 39 -13.52 -4.33 7.89
CA HIS A 39 -14.07 -4.80 9.16
C HIS A 39 -13.48 -4.08 10.39
N GLY A 40 -13.56 -4.69 11.58
CA GLY A 40 -13.03 -4.17 12.84
C GLY A 40 -14.08 -4.19 13.96
N GLY A 41 -13.62 -4.25 15.22
CA GLY A 41 -14.50 -4.26 16.39
C GLY A 41 -15.50 -5.42 16.36
N GLU A 42 -16.78 -5.09 16.38
CA GLU A 42 -17.90 -6.06 16.36
C GLU A 42 -18.02 -6.84 15.04
N ASP A 43 -17.48 -6.30 13.94
CA ASP A 43 -17.44 -6.99 12.65
C ASP A 43 -16.10 -7.71 12.51
N SER A 44 -16.12 -9.04 12.61
CA SER A 44 -14.92 -9.87 12.46
C SER A 44 -14.47 -10.02 11.00
N GLY A 45 -15.35 -9.73 10.04
CA GLY A 45 -15.26 -10.27 8.69
C GLY A 45 -15.31 -11.80 8.71
N ALA A 46 -14.74 -12.41 7.67
CA ALA A 46 -14.64 -13.86 7.56
C ALA A 46 -13.72 -14.48 8.64
N GLY A 47 -14.00 -15.73 9.00
CA GLY A 47 -13.16 -16.54 9.87
C GLY A 47 -12.69 -17.81 9.17
N GLY A 48 -11.45 -18.23 9.42
CA GLY A 48 -10.88 -19.45 8.84
C GLY A 48 -9.50 -19.76 9.43
N ASN A 49 -9.18 -21.05 9.61
CA ASN A 49 -7.87 -21.49 10.11
C ASN A 49 -7.45 -20.85 11.46
N GLY A 50 -8.41 -20.54 12.33
CA GLY A 50 -8.17 -19.86 13.60
C GLY A 50 -7.86 -18.36 13.49
N LEU A 51 -8.01 -17.79 12.29
CA LEU A 51 -7.79 -16.38 11.99
C LEU A 51 -9.13 -15.66 11.77
N LEU A 52 -9.12 -14.35 12.02
CA LEU A 52 -10.20 -13.42 11.70
C LEU A 52 -9.70 -12.42 10.65
N GLU A 53 -10.51 -12.18 9.63
CA GLU A 53 -10.20 -11.28 8.53
C GLU A 53 -9.82 -9.88 9.03
N LYS A 54 -10.58 -9.31 9.98
CA LYS A 54 -10.29 -7.99 10.55
C LYS A 54 -8.86 -7.83 11.08
N ASN A 55 -8.28 -8.91 11.61
CA ASN A 55 -6.94 -8.90 12.18
C ASN A 55 -5.87 -8.96 11.09
N ILE A 56 -6.12 -9.75 10.03
CA ILE A 56 -5.24 -9.83 8.86
C ILE A 56 -5.24 -8.47 8.15
N ASN A 57 -6.42 -7.91 7.88
CA ASN A 57 -6.57 -6.63 7.20
C ASN A 57 -5.86 -5.50 7.96
N LEU A 58 -6.00 -5.45 9.30
CA LEU A 58 -5.30 -4.47 10.13
C LEU A 58 -3.77 -4.64 10.08
N ALA A 59 -3.29 -5.88 10.22
CA ALA A 59 -1.86 -6.16 10.22
C ALA A 59 -1.21 -5.81 8.87
N VAL A 60 -1.86 -6.12 7.75
CA VAL A 60 -1.37 -5.74 6.41
C VAL A 60 -1.45 -4.22 6.22
N SER A 61 -2.58 -3.59 6.59
CA SER A 61 -2.75 -2.13 6.52
C SER A 61 -1.61 -1.39 7.22
N ASN A 62 -1.28 -1.78 8.45
CA ASN A 62 -0.19 -1.15 9.20
C ASN A 62 1.18 -1.29 8.51
N LYS A 63 1.44 -2.42 7.85
CA LYS A 63 2.67 -2.61 7.06
C LYS A 63 2.67 -1.75 5.80
N VAL A 64 1.54 -1.64 5.11
CA VAL A 64 1.39 -0.78 3.92
C VAL A 64 1.58 0.68 4.30
N ILE A 65 0.95 1.15 5.37
CA ILE A 65 1.10 2.51 5.90
C ILE A 65 2.57 2.82 6.18
N ALA A 66 3.24 1.99 6.98
CA ALA A 66 4.64 2.19 7.30
C ALA A 66 5.51 2.24 6.03
N LYS A 67 5.24 1.36 5.06
CA LYS A 67 5.99 1.35 3.79
C LYS A 67 5.75 2.62 2.97
N LEU A 68 4.51 3.09 2.88
CA LEU A 68 4.15 4.31 2.17
C LEU A 68 4.83 5.55 2.78
N GLU A 69 4.92 5.63 4.11
CA GLU A 69 5.67 6.69 4.80
C GLU A 69 7.15 6.68 4.40
N THR A 70 7.77 5.49 4.34
CA THR A 70 9.18 5.39 3.91
C THR A 70 9.42 5.79 2.46
N GLU A 71 8.40 5.78 1.62
CA GLU A 71 8.43 6.15 0.20
C GLU A 71 7.95 7.60 -0.03
N GLY A 72 7.87 8.41 1.04
CA GLY A 72 7.54 9.85 0.99
C GLY A 72 6.05 10.19 0.89
N ALA A 73 5.17 9.20 0.92
CA ALA A 73 3.73 9.42 0.94
C ALA A 73 3.23 9.89 2.32
N LYS A 74 1.99 10.36 2.36
CA LYS A 74 1.21 10.71 3.54
C LYS A 74 0.03 9.75 3.68
N PRO A 75 0.23 8.52 4.18
CA PRO A 75 -0.87 7.60 4.34
C PRO A 75 -1.85 8.06 5.41
N VAL A 76 -3.14 7.80 5.19
CA VAL A 76 -4.21 8.06 6.16
C VAL A 76 -4.93 6.74 6.41
N ALA A 77 -4.94 6.30 7.66
CA ALA A 77 -5.58 5.06 8.05
C ALA A 77 -7.08 5.28 8.33
N SER A 78 -7.92 4.37 7.84
CA SER A 78 -9.29 4.23 8.35
C SER A 78 -9.31 3.97 9.86
N ARG A 79 -8.55 2.96 10.31
CA ARG A 79 -8.34 2.55 11.70
C ARG A 79 -6.91 2.03 11.88
N THR A 80 -6.38 2.19 13.09
CA THR A 80 -5.05 1.70 13.50
C THR A 80 -5.13 0.65 14.61
N ASP A 81 -6.33 0.36 15.08
CA ASP A 81 -6.67 -0.61 16.12
C ASP A 81 -7.93 -1.42 15.72
N ASP A 82 -8.43 -2.23 16.64
CA ASP A 82 -9.63 -3.06 16.44
C ASP A 82 -10.94 -2.27 16.62
N THR A 83 -11.05 -1.13 15.94
CA THR A 83 -12.24 -0.28 15.95
C THR A 83 -13.15 -0.61 14.77
N PHE A 84 -14.46 -0.70 15.01
CA PHE A 84 -15.46 -0.80 13.96
C PHE A 84 -15.72 0.58 13.33
N LEU A 85 -15.82 0.61 12.00
CA LEU A 85 -16.26 1.78 11.23
C LEU A 85 -17.30 1.35 10.20
N ARG A 86 -18.40 2.10 10.13
CA ARG A 86 -19.41 1.95 9.08
C ARG A 86 -18.83 2.33 7.72
N LEU A 87 -19.45 1.82 6.65
CA LEU A 87 -18.96 2.01 5.29
C LEU A 87 -18.95 3.49 4.85
N ASP A 88 -19.96 4.26 5.27
CA ASP A 88 -20.04 5.71 5.03
C ASP A 88 -19.03 6.51 5.85
N GLU A 89 -18.72 6.10 7.07
CA GLU A 89 -17.66 6.73 7.87
C GLU A 89 -16.29 6.58 7.19
N ARG A 90 -16.02 5.40 6.59
CA ARG A 90 -14.77 5.16 5.83
C ARG A 90 -14.65 6.10 4.63
N VAL A 91 -15.72 6.24 3.86
CA VAL A 91 -15.77 7.14 2.69
C VAL A 91 -15.68 8.61 3.11
N ALA A 92 -16.38 8.99 4.19
CA ALA A 92 -16.33 10.35 4.72
C ALA A 92 -14.93 10.73 5.19
N LYS A 93 -14.24 9.83 5.90
CA LYS A 93 -12.84 10.03 6.32
C LYS A 93 -11.88 10.15 5.13
N ALA A 94 -12.02 9.28 4.12
CA ALA A 94 -11.20 9.36 2.90
C ALA A 94 -11.41 10.67 2.13
N SER A 95 -12.65 11.16 2.08
CA SER A 95 -12.98 12.44 1.47
C SER A 95 -12.40 13.62 2.28
N ALA A 96 -12.53 13.57 3.60
CA ALA A 96 -12.04 14.61 4.51
C ALA A 96 -10.50 14.72 4.52
N SER A 97 -9.79 13.63 4.24
CA SER A 97 -8.32 13.65 4.11
C SER A 97 -7.82 14.19 2.77
N GLN A 98 -8.71 14.46 1.81
CA GLN A 98 -8.35 14.91 0.46
C GLN A 98 -7.34 13.96 -0.20
N SER A 99 -7.51 12.65 0.01
CA SER A 99 -6.57 11.65 -0.49
C SER A 99 -6.55 11.57 -2.00
N ASP A 100 -5.36 11.42 -2.57
CA ASP A 100 -5.14 11.17 -3.99
C ASP A 100 -5.66 9.79 -4.41
N LEU A 101 -5.59 8.79 -3.53
CA LEU A 101 -6.03 7.41 -3.79
C LEU A 101 -6.74 6.81 -2.56
N PHE A 102 -7.62 5.84 -2.81
CA PHE A 102 -8.26 5.01 -1.78
C PHE A 102 -7.98 3.52 -2.04
N VAL A 103 -7.46 2.81 -1.04
CA VAL A 103 -7.19 1.37 -1.11
C VAL A 103 -7.82 0.68 0.08
N SER A 104 -8.84 -0.14 -0.15
CA SER A 104 -9.42 -1.03 0.87
C SER A 104 -8.81 -2.41 0.80
N LEU A 105 -8.43 -2.94 1.95
CA LEU A 105 -7.74 -4.23 2.11
C LEU A 105 -8.69 -5.22 2.78
N HIS A 106 -8.95 -6.32 2.07
CA HIS A 106 -9.82 -7.41 2.49
C HIS A 106 -9.13 -8.77 2.34
N THR A 107 -9.69 -9.78 3.01
CA THR A 107 -9.25 -11.17 2.89
C THR A 107 -10.45 -12.07 2.67
N ASN A 108 -10.62 -12.45 1.41
CA ASN A 108 -11.72 -13.24 0.89
C ASN A 108 -11.99 -14.54 1.67
N SER A 109 -13.17 -15.11 1.45
CA SER A 109 -13.57 -16.40 1.99
C SER A 109 -14.47 -17.14 1.00
N ALA A 110 -14.16 -18.41 0.77
CA ALA A 110 -14.94 -19.30 -0.08
C ALA A 110 -14.64 -20.77 0.27
N VAL A 111 -15.16 -21.70 -0.53
CA VAL A 111 -14.79 -23.12 -0.46
C VAL A 111 -13.27 -23.32 -0.52
N SER A 112 -12.77 -24.38 0.12
CA SER A 112 -11.33 -24.62 0.32
C SER A 112 -10.50 -24.80 -0.96
N THR A 113 -11.13 -24.95 -2.12
CA THR A 113 -10.45 -25.03 -3.42
C THR A 113 -10.27 -23.66 -4.09
N ALA A 114 -10.99 -22.63 -3.63
CA ALA A 114 -10.84 -21.26 -4.11
C ALA A 114 -9.53 -20.68 -3.59
N SER A 115 -8.71 -20.12 -4.47
CA SER A 115 -7.43 -19.53 -4.13
C SER A 115 -7.07 -18.43 -5.12
N GLY A 116 -6.11 -17.59 -4.72
CA GLY A 116 -5.63 -16.46 -5.51
C GLY A 116 -5.94 -15.12 -4.88
N THR A 117 -5.75 -14.07 -5.65
CA THR A 117 -6.03 -12.67 -5.29
C THR A 117 -6.82 -12.02 -6.41
N GLU A 118 -7.69 -11.08 -6.07
CA GLU A 118 -8.50 -10.28 -7.00
C GLU A 118 -8.57 -8.84 -6.49
N THR A 119 -8.68 -7.90 -7.43
CA THR A 119 -8.79 -6.48 -7.10
C THR A 119 -10.01 -5.90 -7.78
N TYR A 120 -10.82 -5.19 -7.00
CA TYR A 120 -12.07 -4.61 -7.44
C TYR A 120 -11.95 -3.11 -7.59
N PHE A 121 -12.65 -2.57 -8.58
CA PHE A 121 -12.85 -1.14 -8.78
C PHE A 121 -14.33 -0.86 -9.09
N ASN A 122 -14.67 0.42 -9.21
CA ASN A 122 -15.99 0.86 -9.66
C ASN A 122 -15.87 2.05 -10.61
N SER A 123 -16.70 2.12 -11.65
CA SER A 123 -16.64 3.20 -12.64
C SER A 123 -17.41 4.47 -12.29
N THR A 124 -18.11 4.52 -11.14
CA THR A 124 -18.96 5.67 -10.74
C THR A 124 -18.16 6.98 -10.61
N TYR A 125 -16.96 6.92 -10.02
CA TYR A 125 -16.05 8.07 -9.89
C TYR A 125 -14.64 7.65 -10.27
N GLU A 126 -13.92 8.49 -11.03
CA GLU A 126 -12.53 8.24 -11.45
C GLU A 126 -12.31 6.83 -12.01
N GLY A 127 -13.27 6.32 -12.80
CA GLY A 127 -13.34 4.90 -13.17
C GLY A 127 -12.12 4.38 -13.93
N ALA A 128 -11.64 5.14 -14.92
CA ALA A 128 -10.45 4.76 -15.69
C ALA A 128 -9.18 4.69 -14.82
N ASP A 129 -9.01 5.64 -13.90
CA ASP A 129 -7.88 5.66 -12.98
C ASP A 129 -8.01 4.58 -11.90
N SER A 130 -9.23 4.26 -11.47
CA SER A 130 -9.52 3.17 -10.54
C SER A 130 -9.23 1.79 -11.17
N GLU A 131 -9.62 1.59 -12.42
CA GLU A 131 -9.31 0.36 -13.18
C GLU A 131 -7.79 0.20 -13.38
N ARG A 132 -7.10 1.30 -13.71
CA ARG A 132 -5.63 1.31 -13.84
C ARG A 132 -4.96 0.98 -12.50
N LEU A 133 -5.38 1.62 -11.41
CA LEU A 133 -4.88 1.35 -10.07
C LEU A 133 -5.11 -0.12 -9.67
N ALA A 134 -6.31 -0.66 -9.96
CA ALA A 134 -6.63 -2.05 -9.67
C ALA A 134 -5.74 -3.01 -10.47
N SER A 135 -5.45 -2.69 -11.73
CA SER A 135 -4.57 -3.48 -12.60
C SER A 135 -3.13 -3.49 -12.10
N ASP A 136 -2.60 -2.32 -11.71
CA ASP A 136 -1.25 -2.20 -11.17
C ASP A 136 -1.10 -3.00 -9.87
N ILE A 137 -2.07 -2.87 -8.94
CA ILE A 137 -2.08 -3.63 -7.68
C ILE A 137 -2.21 -5.13 -7.92
N GLN A 138 -3.16 -5.56 -8.76
CA GLN A 138 -3.38 -6.97 -9.08
C GLN A 138 -2.11 -7.59 -9.67
N GLN A 139 -1.46 -6.92 -10.62
CA GLN A 139 -0.24 -7.40 -11.24
C GLN A 139 0.90 -7.56 -10.22
N GLN A 140 1.06 -6.60 -9.31
CA GLN A 140 2.08 -6.68 -8.27
C GLN A 140 1.81 -7.77 -7.24
N LEU A 141 0.55 -7.98 -6.85
CA LEU A 141 0.17 -9.08 -5.94
C LEU A 141 0.45 -10.45 -6.59
N VAL A 142 0.13 -10.63 -7.87
CA VAL A 142 0.38 -11.88 -8.60
C VAL A 142 1.87 -12.14 -8.75
N THR A 143 2.64 -11.14 -9.20
CA THR A 143 4.08 -11.32 -9.52
C THR A 143 4.93 -11.45 -8.26
N SER A 144 4.67 -10.66 -7.23
CA SER A 144 5.47 -10.64 -6.01
C SER A 144 5.18 -11.83 -5.09
N LEU A 145 3.92 -12.28 -5.03
CA LEU A 145 3.49 -13.32 -4.08
C LEU A 145 3.29 -14.69 -4.75
N GLY A 146 3.38 -14.79 -6.08
CA GLY A 146 3.11 -16.03 -6.81
C GLY A 146 1.67 -16.54 -6.61
N MET A 147 0.74 -15.60 -6.39
CA MET A 147 -0.66 -15.91 -6.15
C MET A 147 -1.36 -16.25 -7.46
N LYS A 148 -2.37 -17.14 -7.40
CA LYS A 148 -3.24 -17.38 -8.55
C LYS A 148 -3.94 -16.06 -8.92
N ASP A 149 -3.80 -15.66 -10.17
CA ASP A 149 -4.47 -14.45 -10.69
C ASP A 149 -5.97 -14.74 -10.88
N ARG A 150 -6.82 -13.95 -10.22
CA ARG A 150 -8.27 -13.98 -10.40
C ARG A 150 -8.81 -12.72 -11.10
N GLY A 151 -7.91 -11.85 -11.52
CA GLY A 151 -8.18 -10.68 -12.35
C GLY A 151 -8.67 -9.45 -11.58
N VAL A 152 -8.79 -8.38 -12.36
CA VAL A 152 -9.44 -7.13 -11.98
C VAL A 152 -10.93 -7.22 -12.31
N LYS A 153 -11.79 -6.70 -11.44
CA LYS A 153 -13.26 -6.80 -11.58
C LYS A 153 -13.95 -5.51 -11.20
N GLU A 154 -15.02 -5.19 -11.91
CA GLU A 154 -15.91 -4.13 -11.46
C GLU A 154 -16.94 -4.68 -10.46
N ALA A 155 -17.13 -3.99 -9.33
CA ALA A 155 -18.15 -4.34 -8.34
C ALA A 155 -18.71 -3.09 -7.64
N PRO A 156 -19.98 -3.11 -7.20
CA PRO A 156 -20.62 -1.98 -6.52
C PRO A 156 -20.37 -2.00 -4.99
N PHE A 157 -19.14 -2.27 -4.55
CA PHE A 157 -18.83 -2.22 -3.11
C PHE A 157 -18.89 -0.78 -2.63
N TYR A 158 -19.65 -0.53 -1.55
CA TYR A 158 -19.97 0.81 -1.08
C TYR A 158 -18.76 1.76 -1.01
N VAL A 159 -17.65 1.29 -0.43
CA VAL A 159 -16.47 2.13 -0.18
C VAL A 159 -15.76 2.58 -1.45
N ILE A 160 -15.80 1.81 -2.53
CA ILE A 160 -15.22 2.20 -3.83
C ILE A 160 -16.26 2.86 -4.74
N THR A 161 -17.55 2.57 -4.58
CA THR A 161 -18.61 3.24 -5.34
C THR A 161 -18.78 4.71 -4.93
N TYR A 162 -18.59 5.04 -3.64
CA TYR A 162 -18.84 6.39 -3.13
C TYR A 162 -17.57 7.20 -2.80
N SER A 163 -16.39 6.61 -2.97
CA SER A 163 -15.12 7.33 -2.92
C SER A 163 -14.96 8.16 -4.20
N LYS A 164 -14.61 9.44 -4.06
CA LYS A 164 -14.53 10.40 -5.17
C LYS A 164 -13.12 10.60 -5.74
N MET A 165 -12.20 9.72 -5.36
CA MET A 165 -10.83 9.60 -5.87
C MET A 165 -10.66 8.21 -6.47
N PRO A 166 -9.60 7.93 -7.25
CA PRO A 166 -9.32 6.58 -7.72
C PRO A 166 -9.31 5.60 -6.55
N SER A 167 -10.14 4.56 -6.64
CA SER A 167 -10.46 3.72 -5.49
C SER A 167 -10.54 2.23 -5.84
N VAL A 168 -9.99 1.40 -4.96
CA VAL A 168 -9.95 -0.05 -5.14
C VAL A 168 -10.23 -0.81 -3.84
N LEU A 169 -10.69 -2.05 -3.98
CA LEU A 169 -10.78 -3.03 -2.91
C LEU A 169 -9.98 -4.27 -3.32
N ALA A 170 -8.90 -4.56 -2.60
CA ALA A 170 -8.04 -5.69 -2.88
C ALA A 170 -8.36 -6.87 -1.94
N GLU A 171 -8.68 -8.01 -2.54
CA GLU A 171 -8.80 -9.29 -1.86
C GLU A 171 -7.45 -10.01 -1.90
N LEU A 172 -6.72 -9.94 -0.78
CA LEU A 172 -5.32 -10.33 -0.69
C LEU A 172 -5.09 -11.85 -0.81
N GLY A 173 -6.14 -12.64 -0.60
CA GLY A 173 -6.10 -14.09 -0.50
C GLY A 173 -7.43 -14.64 -0.01
N PHE A 174 -7.46 -15.92 0.35
CA PHE A 174 -8.64 -16.56 0.94
C PHE A 174 -8.29 -17.04 2.34
N ILE A 175 -8.98 -16.53 3.37
CA ILE A 175 -8.75 -16.89 4.78
C ILE A 175 -9.04 -18.38 5.07
N THR A 176 -9.87 -19.01 4.24
CA THR A 176 -10.19 -20.44 4.31
C THR A 176 -9.03 -21.32 3.82
N ASN A 177 -8.05 -20.77 3.12
CA ASN A 177 -6.84 -21.49 2.77
C ASN A 177 -5.80 -21.44 3.89
N PRO A 178 -5.06 -22.53 4.13
CA PRO A 178 -4.01 -22.54 5.15
C PRO A 178 -2.97 -21.44 4.87
N PRO A 179 -2.41 -20.80 5.92
CA PRO A 179 -1.39 -19.77 5.75
C PRO A 179 -0.20 -20.31 4.97
N ARG A 180 0.28 -19.57 3.96
CA ARG A 180 1.48 -19.95 3.19
C ARG A 180 2.82 -19.67 3.92
N CYS A 181 2.80 -19.60 5.25
CA CYS A 181 3.99 -19.31 6.06
C CYS A 181 5.04 -20.41 5.81
N GLY A 182 6.08 -20.08 5.04
CA GLY A 182 7.14 -20.99 4.60
C GLY A 182 7.71 -20.74 3.19
N GLN A 183 7.04 -19.95 2.34
CA GLN A 183 7.56 -19.61 0.99
C GLN A 183 8.12 -18.18 0.86
N ALA A 184 7.78 -17.26 1.78
CA ALA A 184 8.23 -15.87 1.74
C ALA A 184 9.64 -15.63 2.32
N GLU A 185 10.22 -16.60 3.06
CA GLU A 185 11.57 -16.46 3.64
C GLU A 185 12.70 -16.93 2.70
N LYS A 186 12.39 -17.32 1.46
CA LYS A 186 13.38 -17.84 0.49
C LYS A 186 13.52 -17.00 -0.78
N ARG A 187 13.03 -15.76 -0.80
CA ARG A 187 13.20 -14.86 -1.94
C ARG A 187 13.59 -13.47 -1.49
#